data_AF-A0A922KZX3-F1
#
_entry.id   AF-A0A922KZX3-F1
#
_cell.length_a   1.000
_cell.length_b   1.000
_cell.length_c   1.000
_cell.angle_alpha   90.00
_cell.angle_beta   90.00
_cell.angle_gamma   90.00
#
_symmetry.space_group_name_H-M   'P 1'
#
loop_
_entity.id
_entity.type
_entity.pdbx_description
1 polymer ?
#
loop_
_entity_poly.entity_id
_entity_poly.type
_entity_poly.pdbx_seq_one_letter_code
_entity_poly.pdbx_strand_id
1 'polypeptide(L)' 'MTSIDGKFDEPNISKSIEPTYHNCGHNQFLCVQSGECIHIMLRCDMIVDCLDRSDEEFCAPILINKNPIKI' A
#
# COMPACT_ATOMS: atom_id res chain seq x y z
N MET A 1 -18.25 7.65 28.52
CA MET A 1 -17.12 7.37 29.44
C MET A 1 -16.96 5.85 29.50
N THR A 2 -15.85 5.16 29.21
CA THR A 2 -14.50 5.42 28.67
C THR A 2 -13.88 4.01 28.49
N SER A 3 -13.60 3.59 27.25
CA SER A 3 -12.66 2.53 26.84
C SER A 3 -12.42 2.73 25.33
N ILE A 4 -11.33 3.32 24.83
CA ILE A 4 -9.92 2.90 24.66
C ILE A 4 -9.62 1.77 23.66
N ASP A 5 -10.45 1.59 22.64
CA ASP A 5 -10.02 0.87 21.44
C ASP A 5 -10.50 1.67 20.22
N GLY A 6 -9.57 2.42 19.64
CA GLY A 6 -9.77 3.28 18.47
C GLY A 6 -10.07 2.47 17.21
N LYS A 7 -11.25 1.84 17.15
CA LYS A 7 -11.86 1.37 15.92
C LYS A 7 -12.51 2.56 15.24
N PHE A 8 -11.72 3.27 14.43
CA PHE A 8 -12.27 3.87 13.22
C PHE A 8 -12.58 2.72 12.25
N ASP A 9 -13.59 1.92 12.58
CA ASP A 9 -14.27 1.12 11.58
C ASP A 9 -15.12 2.13 10.79
N GLU A 10 -14.50 2.65 9.73
CA GLU A 10 -15.10 3.54 8.76
C GLU A 10 -16.44 2.93 8.25
N PRO A 11 -17.47 3.76 8.07
CA PRO A 11 -18.86 3.33 8.17
C PRO A 11 -19.20 2.30 7.11
N ASN A 12 -19.99 1.31 7.53
CA ASN A 12 -20.71 0.38 6.66
C ASN A 12 -21.55 1.16 5.64
N ILE A 13 -20.97 1.49 4.48
CA ILE A 13 -21.74 1.86 3.30
C ILE A 13 -22.33 0.58 2.75
N SER A 14 -23.65 0.52 2.88
CA SER A 14 -24.54 -0.53 2.44
C SER A 14 -24.22 -1.02 1.03
N LYS A 15 -23.92 -2.30 0.94
CA LYS A 15 -24.01 -3.21 -0.22
C LYS A 15 -25.15 -2.82 -1.18
N SER A 16 -24.93 -1.94 -2.16
CA SER A 16 -25.88 -1.63 -3.26
C SER A 16 -25.25 -0.74 -4.36
N ILE A 17 -24.66 -1.37 -5.39
CA ILE A 17 -24.42 -0.87 -6.78
C ILE A 17 -23.39 0.30 -6.97
N GLU A 18 -22.44 0.10 -7.92
CA GLU A 18 -21.53 1.08 -8.61
C GLU A 18 -20.11 1.35 -8.05
N PRO A 19 -19.09 1.58 -8.92
CA PRO A 19 -18.45 0.68 -9.88
C PRO A 19 -17.42 -0.25 -9.17
N THR A 20 -16.85 -1.24 -9.84
CA THR A 20 -15.79 -2.11 -9.28
C THR A 20 -14.47 -1.35 -9.09
N TYR A 21 -14.44 -0.38 -8.19
CA TYR A 21 -13.20 0.20 -7.70
C TYR A 21 -12.59 -0.83 -6.76
N HIS A 22 -11.60 -1.57 -7.23
CA HIS A 22 -10.79 -2.49 -6.43
C HIS A 22 -10.02 -1.68 -5.37
N ASN A 23 -10.72 -1.19 -4.36
CA ASN A 23 -10.11 -0.47 -3.25
C ASN A 23 -9.43 -1.49 -2.36
N CYS A 24 -8.10 -1.50 -2.39
CA CYS A 24 -7.31 -2.18 -1.38
C CYS A 24 -7.54 -1.54 0.00
N GLY A 25 -7.33 -2.29 1.08
CA GLY A 25 -7.44 -1.75 2.44
C GLY A 25 -6.37 -0.69 2.75
N HIS A 26 -6.53 0.02 3.87
CA HIS A 26 -5.64 1.12 4.30
C HIS A 26 -4.13 0.79 4.27
N ASN A 27 -3.74 -0.47 4.48
CA ASN A 27 -2.33 -0.92 4.52
C ASN A 27 -1.92 -1.73 3.30
N GLN A 28 -2.59 -1.53 2.17
CA GLN A 28 -2.36 -2.28 0.95
C GLN A 28 -2.12 -1.36 -0.25
N PHE A 29 -1.34 -1.84 -1.19
CA PHE A 29 -1.09 -1.23 -2.48
C PHE A 29 -1.84 -2.01 -3.57
N LEU A 30 -2.56 -1.30 -4.44
CA LEU A 30 -3.22 -1.87 -5.61
C LEU A 30 -2.23 -1.92 -6.77
N CYS A 31 -1.91 -3.12 -7.23
CA CYS A 31 -1.11 -3.31 -8.44
C CYS A 31 -1.84 -2.71 -9.65
N VAL A 32 -1.11 -1.99 -10.49
CA VAL A 32 -1.67 -1.01 -11.45
C VAL A 32 -2.52 -1.67 -12.54
N GLN A 33 -2.04 -2.76 -13.11
CA GLN A 33 -2.66 -3.46 -14.24
C GLN A 33 -3.26 -4.79 -13.81
N SER A 34 -2.61 -5.49 -12.89
CA SER A 34 -3.07 -6.80 -12.41
C SER A 34 -4.20 -6.70 -11.39
N GLY A 35 -4.33 -5.57 -10.69
CA GLY A 35 -5.47 -5.29 -9.79
C GLY A 35 -5.49 -6.08 -8.48
N GLU A 36 -4.42 -6.79 -8.17
CA GLU A 36 -4.25 -7.46 -6.88
C GLU A 36 -3.75 -6.48 -5.80
N CYS A 37 -4.03 -6.82 -4.54
CA CYS A 37 -3.66 -6.00 -3.39
C CYS A 37 -2.50 -6.66 -2.63
N ILE A 38 -1.36 -6.01 -2.59
CA ILE A 38 -0.21 -6.43 -1.78
C ILE A 38 -0.10 -5.57 -0.51
N HIS A 39 0.70 -5.98 0.46
CA HIS A 39 0.93 -5.17 1.66
C HIS A 39 1.77 -3.93 1.30
N ILE A 40 1.48 -2.76 1.87
CA ILE A 40 2.17 -1.50 1.52
C ILE A 40 3.69 -1.54 1.73
N MET A 41 4.17 -2.39 2.65
CA MET A 41 5.60 -2.59 2.91
C MET A 41 6.34 -3.34 1.80
N LEU A 42 5.61 -4.00 0.89
CA LEU A 42 6.16 -4.71 -0.26
C LEU A 42 6.33 -3.78 -1.48
N ARG A 43 5.88 -2.52 -1.39
CA ARG A 43 6.10 -1.55 -2.46
C ARG A 43 7.52 -0.98 -2.38
N CYS A 44 8.28 -1.09 -3.47
CA CYS A 44 9.66 -0.62 -3.58
C CYS A 44 10.63 -1.34 -2.64
N ASP A 45 10.43 -2.64 -2.42
CA ASP A 45 11.26 -3.47 -1.54
C ASP A 45 12.35 -4.25 -2.31
N MET A 46 12.47 -4.01 -3.61
CA MET A 46 13.36 -4.68 -4.56
C MET A 46 12.95 -6.11 -4.92
N ILE A 47 11.75 -6.55 -4.54
CA ILE A 47 11.15 -7.84 -4.86
C ILE A 47 9.89 -7.57 -5.68
N VAL A 48 9.65 -8.40 -6.69
CA VAL A 48 8.42 -8.32 -7.48
C VAL A 48 7.34 -9.12 -6.76
N ASP A 49 6.36 -8.44 -6.18
CA ASP A 49 5.17 -9.00 -5.55
C ASP A 49 3.92 -8.83 -6.41
N CYS A 50 3.82 -7.76 -7.22
CA CYS A 50 2.77 -7.65 -8.22
C CYS A 50 3.06 -8.53 -9.46
N LEU A 51 2.04 -9.16 -10.04
CA LEU A 51 2.16 -9.90 -11.31
C LEU A 51 2.62 -8.99 -12.46
N ASP A 52 2.25 -7.71 -12.39
CA ASP A 52 2.63 -6.68 -13.36
C ASP A 52 3.90 -5.90 -12.97
N ARG A 53 4.54 -6.23 -11.83
CA ARG A 53 5.74 -5.57 -11.28
C ARG A 53 5.57 -4.10 -10.90
N SER A 54 4.33 -3.60 -10.88
CA SER A 54 4.05 -2.17 -10.67
C SER A 54 4.39 -1.66 -9.27
N ASP A 55 4.58 -2.56 -8.32
CA ASP A 55 5.11 -2.30 -6.98
C ASP A 55 6.56 -1.81 -6.98
N GLU A 56 7.35 -2.24 -7.97
CA GLU A 56 8.77 -1.88 -8.13
C GLU A 56 9.01 -0.78 -9.18
N GLU A 57 7.93 -0.20 -9.72
CA GLU A 57 7.99 0.90 -10.68
C GLU A 57 7.83 2.26 -9.99
N PHE A 58 8.48 3.29 -10.55
CA PHE A 58 8.42 4.68 -10.05
C PHE A 58 8.79 4.83 -8.57
N CYS A 59 9.67 3.96 -8.08
CA CYS A 59 10.26 4.09 -6.76
C CYS A 59 11.15 5.34 -6.71
N ALA A 60 11.12 6.03 -5.56
CA ALA A 60 12.08 7.10 -5.33
C ALA A 60 13.50 6.52 -5.47
N PRO A 61 14.44 7.25 -6.09
CA PRO A 61 15.82 6.80 -6.13
C PRO A 61 16.25 6.52 -4.69
N ILE A 62 16.87 5.37 -4.46
CA ILE A 62 17.39 5.02 -3.14
C ILE A 62 18.39 6.11 -2.78
N LEU A 63 17.95 7.08 -1.97
CA LEU A 63 18.80 8.05 -1.32
C LEU A 63 19.49 7.30 -0.19
N ILE A 64 20.30 6.28 -0.54
CA ILE A 64 21.36 5.82 0.34
C ILE A 64 22.13 7.08 0.69
N ASN A 65 22.03 7.47 1.95
CA ASN A 65 22.66 8.64 2.48
C ASN A 65 24.15 8.54 2.13
N LYS A 66 24.58 9.23 1.06
CA LYS A 66 26.00 9.33 0.66
C LYS A 66 26.77 10.23 1.62
N ASN A 67 26.41 10.20 2.89
CA ASN A 67 27.26 10.59 3.98
C ASN A 67 27.95 9.29 4.43
N PRO A 68 29.07 8.88 3.79
CA PRO A 68 29.95 7.93 4.46
C PRO A 68 30.26 8.56 5.81
N ILE A 69 30.09 7.80 6.87
CA ILE A 69 30.59 8.15 8.19
C ILE A 69 32.07 8.53 7.97
N LYS A 70 32.37 9.83 7.97
CA LYS A 70 33.74 10.33 8.05
C LYS A 70 34.15 10.07 9.50
N ILE A 71 34.64 8.85 9.74
CA ILE A 71 35.48 8.54 10.89
C ILE A 71 36.80 9.31 10.80
#